data_AF-A0A2W5YZH0-F1
#
_entry.id   AF-A0A2W5YZH0-F1
#
_cell.length_a   1.000
_cell.length_b   1.000
_cell.length_c   1.000
_cell.angle_alpha   90.00
_cell.angle_beta   90.00
_cell.angle_gamma   90.00
#
_symmetry.space_group_name_H-M   'P 1'
#
loop_
_entity.id
_entity.type
_entity.pdbx_description
1 polymer ?
#
loop_
_entity_poly.entity_id
_entity_poly.type
_entity_poly.pdbx_seq_one_letter_code
_entity_poly.pdbx_strand_id
1 'polypeptide(L)'
;MADSTPASHTRPTARLLRELKLRVWIAEKIRPSDLQVTLFWAGVIGFIGALVSHLFRLATEEVHWLLTQHTGEYARTFMELPLWRRLITPAIGGAIAGTIIFLGGRFRRTKYSTDYMEAVVVGEGVISIGSSIVKTLSAMFSIASGASIGREGPLVQLSSLCASLVGRWRDWSVPRKRLLVACGAAAGIASAYNAPIAGALFVAEIVLGTMAMEIFGPLVFASVIATLTTQRFAGPNPLYAASFELHNDWEILPYLALGILLGLAAPWFVRALRWSEIAFGKIPLPVYARMALGGLIVGALTMVRPEVAGNGYSAIGNILQAQWLWSTLALVLAGKVIATAATFGSGAVGGVFTPTLMIGASAGFLFGTGVEYLFGVHATSSPSAFALVGMGAFLAATTHAPIMAMLMLFELTLDYHLILPLMLGCIVAYYVSVRIEPRSIYSESLKRKGASYFDERLADVRLAELVKPNPVAVLETAPFHEIGQDFITQRFNYLYVVDRQHRFKGAISLHDIKAYLNEPELANLVIARDIMREDFRTIDRDISVRGALDEFSHHDGERLPVVSDRTSRKLVGSLSKTDLILALSHRESEATQEK
;
A
#
# COMPACT_ATOMS: atom_id res chain seq x y z
N MET A 1 15.48 60.18 -44.82
CA MET A 1 15.03 59.15 -45.76
C MET A 1 15.97 57.96 -45.65
N ALA A 2 15.58 56.95 -44.88
CA ALA A 2 16.24 55.66 -44.84
C ALA A 2 15.13 54.62 -44.65
N ASP A 3 15.08 53.69 -45.60
CA ASP A 3 13.97 52.81 -45.94
C ASP A 3 13.71 51.75 -44.86
N SER A 4 12.45 51.62 -44.44
CA SER A 4 11.99 50.56 -43.53
C SER A 4 11.47 49.38 -44.34
N THR A 5 12.28 48.33 -44.47
CA THR A 5 11.81 47.03 -45.00
C THR A 5 11.10 46.22 -43.90
N PRO A 6 9.84 45.80 -44.07
CA PRO A 6 9.23 44.82 -43.18
C PRO A 6 9.63 43.41 -43.62
N ALA A 7 10.36 42.69 -42.78
CA ALA A 7 10.68 41.28 -43.01
C ALA A 7 9.41 40.43 -42.91
N SER A 8 9.06 39.79 -44.01
CA SER A 8 7.92 38.90 -44.20
C SER A 8 7.88 37.76 -43.19
N HIS A 9 6.78 37.62 -42.45
CA HIS A 9 6.42 36.37 -41.79
C HIS A 9 6.16 35.30 -42.87
N THR A 10 7.17 34.49 -43.16
CA THR A 10 7.04 33.32 -44.05
C THR A 10 6.00 32.37 -43.49
N ARG A 11 4.82 32.31 -44.13
CA ARG A 11 3.83 31.27 -43.86
C ARG A 11 4.50 29.90 -44.04
N PRO A 12 4.38 28.95 -43.09
CA PRO A 12 4.97 27.63 -43.24
C PRO A 12 4.43 26.98 -44.52
N THR A 13 5.34 26.52 -45.37
CA THR A 13 4.98 25.88 -46.66
C THR A 13 4.06 24.69 -46.40
N ALA A 14 3.03 24.51 -47.23
CA ALA A 14 2.02 23.44 -47.08
C ALA A 14 2.63 22.03 -46.93
N ARG A 15 3.85 21.84 -47.44
CA ARG A 15 4.66 20.61 -47.31
C ARG A 15 5.16 20.38 -45.88
N LEU A 16 5.61 21.44 -45.20
CA LEU A 16 6.06 21.40 -43.80
C LEU A 16 4.88 21.09 -42.85
N LEU A 17 3.72 21.69 -43.09
CA LEU A 17 2.48 21.39 -42.35
C LEU A 17 2.01 19.95 -42.56
N ARG A 18 2.21 19.39 -43.76
CA ARG A 18 1.85 18.00 -44.08
C ARG A 18 2.81 17.00 -43.44
N GLU A 19 4.11 17.29 -43.41
CA GLU A 19 5.10 16.49 -42.68
C GLU A 19 4.94 16.58 -41.17
N LEU A 20 4.62 17.76 -40.62
CA LEU A 20 4.29 17.92 -39.21
C LEU A 20 3.00 17.18 -38.84
N LYS A 21 1.94 17.27 -39.65
CA LYS A 21 0.71 16.46 -39.46
C LYS A 21 1.00 14.96 -39.54
N LEU A 22 1.83 14.52 -40.48
CA LEU A 22 2.22 13.12 -40.60
C LEU A 22 3.05 12.67 -39.38
N ARG A 23 4.01 13.47 -38.93
CA ARG A 23 4.82 13.19 -37.72
C ARG A 23 3.99 13.20 -36.45
N VAL A 24 3.02 14.11 -36.32
CA VAL A 24 2.08 14.16 -35.19
C VAL A 24 1.12 12.98 -35.25
N TRP A 25 0.60 12.62 -36.42
CA TRP A 25 -0.28 11.47 -36.60
C TRP A 25 0.44 10.13 -36.34
N ILE A 26 1.69 10.00 -36.81
CA ILE A 26 2.56 8.86 -36.48
C ILE A 26 2.88 8.86 -34.98
N ALA A 27 3.18 10.02 -34.39
CA ALA A 27 3.44 10.12 -32.96
C ALA A 27 2.20 9.80 -32.11
N GLU A 28 1.00 10.21 -32.50
CA GLU A 28 -0.26 9.87 -31.82
C GLU A 28 -0.63 8.39 -31.97
N LYS A 29 -0.32 7.78 -33.12
CA LYS A 29 -0.71 6.40 -33.42
C LYS A 29 0.33 5.35 -32.99
N ILE A 30 1.59 5.75 -32.82
CA ILE A 30 2.70 4.86 -32.42
C ILE A 30 3.16 5.13 -30.98
N ARG A 31 2.87 6.29 -30.36
CA ARG A 31 3.22 6.48 -28.95
C ARG A 31 2.38 5.54 -28.08
N PRO A 32 3.01 4.62 -27.33
CA PRO A 32 2.28 3.81 -26.39
C PRO A 32 1.60 4.74 -25.37
N SER A 33 0.37 4.42 -25.00
CA SER A 33 -0.33 5.20 -23.97
C SER A 33 0.45 5.13 -22.65
N ASP A 34 0.31 6.15 -21.80
CA ASP A 34 0.97 6.16 -20.50
C ASP A 34 0.64 4.91 -19.66
N LEU A 35 -0.58 4.38 -19.82
CA LEU A 35 -1.01 3.11 -19.23
C LEU A 35 -0.23 1.92 -19.80
N GLN A 36 -0.07 1.82 -21.12
CA GLN A 36 0.70 0.74 -21.75
C GLN A 36 2.17 0.75 -21.30
N VAL A 37 2.78 1.93 -21.22
CA VAL A 37 4.15 2.08 -20.69
C VAL A 37 4.21 1.61 -19.23
N THR A 38 3.23 2.00 -18.42
CA THR A 38 3.15 1.61 -17.01
C THR A 38 2.97 0.11 -16.85
N LEU A 39 2.10 -0.52 -17.64
CA LEU A 39 1.88 -1.97 -17.61
C LEU A 39 3.12 -2.75 -18.04
N PHE A 40 3.83 -2.30 -19.09
CA PHE A 40 5.10 -2.91 -19.49
C PHE A 40 6.10 -2.92 -18.33
N TRP A 41 6.30 -1.78 -17.67
CA TRP A 41 7.20 -1.67 -16.54
C TRP A 41 6.72 -2.43 -15.31
N ALA A 42 5.41 -2.46 -15.05
CA ALA A 42 4.81 -3.28 -14.01
C ALA A 42 5.11 -4.78 -14.23
N GLY A 43 5.05 -5.26 -15.47
CA GLY A 43 5.42 -6.63 -15.82
C GLY A 43 6.90 -6.93 -15.59
N VAL A 44 7.80 -6.03 -16.04
CA VAL A 44 9.24 -6.15 -15.79
C VAL A 44 9.54 -6.20 -14.29
N ILE A 45 8.90 -5.33 -13.51
CA ILE A 45 9.03 -5.28 -12.05
C ILE A 45 8.49 -6.56 -11.41
N GLY A 46 7.35 -7.08 -11.88
CA GLY A 46 6.78 -8.34 -11.43
C GLY A 46 7.76 -9.50 -11.60
N PHE A 47 8.37 -9.62 -12.79
CA PHE A 47 9.37 -10.63 -13.09
C PHE A 47 10.62 -10.51 -12.20
N ILE A 48 11.19 -9.31 -12.07
CA ILE A 48 12.36 -9.06 -11.22
C ILE A 48 12.05 -9.33 -9.75
N GLY A 49 10.88 -8.89 -9.27
CA GLY A 49 10.42 -9.11 -7.90
C GLY A 49 10.32 -10.59 -7.54
N ALA A 50 9.80 -11.41 -8.46
CA ALA A 50 9.76 -12.86 -8.29
C ALA A 50 11.15 -13.51 -8.27
N LEU A 51 12.06 -13.11 -9.16
CA LEU A 51 13.44 -13.62 -9.17
C LEU A 51 14.18 -13.32 -7.87
N VAL A 52 14.07 -12.08 -7.40
CA VAL A 52 14.72 -11.65 -6.14
C VAL A 52 14.08 -12.34 -4.95
N SER A 53 12.76 -12.54 -4.97
CA SER A 53 12.04 -13.30 -3.95
C SER A 53 12.49 -14.77 -3.89
N HIS A 54 12.69 -15.39 -5.06
CA HIS A 54 13.20 -16.74 -5.17
C HIS A 54 14.65 -16.84 -4.65
N LEU A 55 15.53 -15.92 -5.04
CA LEU A 55 16.90 -15.87 -4.57
C LEU A 55 16.99 -15.70 -3.05
N PHE A 56 16.14 -14.83 -2.47
CA PHE A 56 16.08 -14.66 -1.02
C PHE A 56 15.65 -15.95 -0.31
N ARG A 57 14.69 -16.69 -0.89
CA ARG A 57 14.25 -17.98 -0.32
C ARG A 57 15.39 -18.99 -0.30
N LEU A 58 16.09 -19.17 -1.42
CA LEU A 58 17.26 -20.06 -1.50
C LEU A 58 18.34 -19.66 -0.49
N ALA A 59 18.67 -18.36 -0.41
CA ALA A 59 19.66 -17.88 0.55
C ALA A 59 19.22 -18.13 2.02
N THR A 60 17.93 -18.01 2.32
CA THR A 60 17.40 -18.30 3.66
C THR A 60 17.47 -19.80 3.98
N GLU A 61 17.21 -20.67 3.00
CA GLU A 61 17.34 -22.13 3.13
C GLU A 61 18.80 -22.56 3.37
N GLU A 62 19.75 -21.96 2.65
CA GLU A 62 21.18 -22.18 2.85
C GLU A 62 21.65 -21.72 4.24
N VAL A 63 21.21 -20.54 4.69
CA VAL A 63 21.52 -20.07 6.05
C VAL A 63 20.88 -20.97 7.10
N HIS A 64 19.68 -21.47 6.85
CA HIS A 64 19.02 -22.43 7.75
C HIS A 64 19.85 -23.71 7.86
N TRP A 65 20.26 -24.29 6.72
CA TRP A 65 21.12 -25.47 6.68
C TRP A 65 22.46 -25.23 7.38
N LEU A 66 23.11 -24.08 7.18
CA LEU A 66 24.36 -23.74 7.87
C LEU A 66 24.18 -23.75 9.40
N LEU A 67 23.06 -23.20 9.90
CA LEU A 67 22.78 -23.10 11.34
C LEU A 67 22.33 -24.44 11.96
N THR A 68 21.56 -25.25 11.25
CA THR A 68 20.91 -26.44 11.81
C THR A 68 21.52 -27.76 11.34
N GLN A 69 22.24 -27.76 10.21
CA GLN A 69 22.70 -28.95 9.46
C GLN A 69 21.56 -29.84 8.95
N HIS A 70 20.34 -29.31 8.87
CA HIS A 70 19.16 -30.01 8.38
C HIS A 70 18.51 -29.20 7.26
N THR A 71 17.85 -29.90 6.36
CA THR A 71 17.02 -29.30 5.30
C THR A 71 15.56 -29.57 5.60
N GLY A 72 14.69 -28.64 5.28
CA GLY A 72 13.24 -28.83 5.37
C GLY A 72 12.56 -27.78 6.24
N GLU A 73 11.39 -28.14 6.77
CA GLU A 73 10.54 -27.23 7.53
C GLU A 73 11.07 -27.00 8.94
N TYR A 74 11.01 -25.75 9.40
CA TYR A 74 11.48 -25.34 10.73
C TYR A 74 10.97 -26.25 11.87
N ALA A 75 9.67 -26.56 11.90
CA ALA A 75 9.10 -27.39 12.96
C ALA A 75 9.74 -28.80 13.01
N ARG A 76 9.93 -29.45 11.85
CA ARG A 76 10.55 -30.78 11.77
C ARG A 76 12.03 -30.74 12.16
N THR A 77 12.77 -29.75 11.64
CA THR A 77 14.17 -29.55 12.01
C THR A 77 14.33 -29.36 13.52
N PHE A 78 13.48 -28.54 14.15
CA PHE A 78 13.55 -28.34 15.59
C PHE A 78 13.12 -29.59 16.38
N MET A 79 12.29 -30.50 15.84
CA MET A 79 12.03 -31.79 16.47
C MET A 79 13.26 -32.70 16.45
N GLU A 80 14.06 -32.68 15.38
CA GLU A 80 15.25 -33.52 15.23
C GLU A 80 16.46 -32.97 16.02
N LEU A 81 16.49 -31.66 16.28
CA LEU A 81 17.58 -31.03 17.02
C LEU A 81 17.56 -31.41 18.52
N PRO A 82 18.75 -31.60 19.14
CA PRO A 82 18.85 -31.77 20.58
C PRO A 82 18.43 -30.50 21.33
N LEU A 83 17.92 -30.66 22.55
CA LEU A 83 17.30 -29.57 23.34
C LEU A 83 18.17 -28.30 23.47
N TRP A 84 19.49 -28.46 23.65
CA TRP A 84 20.40 -27.32 23.76
C TRP A 84 20.54 -26.55 22.44
N ARG A 85 20.48 -27.22 21.28
CA ARG A 85 20.47 -26.56 19.97
C ARG A 85 19.16 -25.85 19.70
N ARG A 86 18.02 -26.42 20.13
CA ARG A 86 16.71 -25.74 20.04
C ARG A 86 16.74 -24.39 20.76
N LEU A 87 17.38 -24.33 21.94
CA LEU A 87 17.54 -23.09 22.71
C LEU A 87 18.47 -22.09 22.04
N ILE A 88 19.65 -22.55 21.62
CA ILE A 88 20.75 -21.67 21.21
C ILE A 88 20.62 -21.19 19.77
N THR A 89 20.05 -21.98 18.86
CA THR A 89 19.98 -21.63 17.43
C THR A 89 19.24 -20.31 17.17
N PRO A 90 18.02 -20.07 17.69
CA PRO A 90 17.34 -18.79 17.49
C PRO A 90 18.06 -17.61 18.17
N ALA A 91 18.73 -17.85 19.31
CA ALA A 91 19.52 -16.84 20.01
C ALA A 91 20.75 -16.41 19.18
N ILE A 92 21.47 -17.37 18.57
CA ILE A 92 22.59 -17.08 17.66
C ILE A 92 22.11 -16.32 16.43
N GLY A 93 21.02 -16.77 15.79
CA GLY A 93 20.46 -16.07 14.64
C GLY A 93 20.02 -14.65 14.96
N GLY A 94 19.39 -14.43 16.12
CA GLY A 94 19.07 -13.11 16.64
C GLY A 94 20.31 -12.24 16.89
N ALA A 95 21.38 -12.79 17.47
CA ALA A 95 22.63 -12.09 17.71
C ALA A 95 23.32 -11.65 16.40
N ILE A 96 23.39 -12.54 15.41
CA ILE A 96 23.97 -12.24 14.09
C ILE A 96 23.12 -11.17 13.38
N ALA A 97 21.81 -11.36 13.35
CA ALA A 97 20.88 -10.41 12.75
C ALA A 97 20.99 -9.01 13.38
N GLY A 98 21.01 -8.91 14.71
CA GLY A 98 21.16 -7.63 15.38
C GLY A 98 22.57 -7.03 15.24
N THR A 99 23.61 -7.84 15.05
CA THR A 99 24.96 -7.35 14.70
C THR A 99 24.96 -6.71 13.31
N ILE A 100 24.28 -7.31 12.33
CA ILE A 100 24.11 -6.74 10.98
C ILE A 100 23.42 -5.38 11.06
N ILE A 101 22.35 -5.25 11.85
CA ILE A 101 21.67 -3.96 12.07
C ILE A 101 22.59 -2.95 12.75
N PHE A 102 23.33 -3.38 13.78
CA PHE A 102 24.25 -2.52 14.53
C PHE A 102 25.36 -1.95 13.63
N LEU A 103 26.03 -2.79 12.86
CA LEU A 103 27.07 -2.40 11.90
C LEU A 103 26.49 -1.60 10.71
N GLY A 104 25.26 -1.91 10.31
CA GLY A 104 24.52 -1.19 9.28
C GLY A 104 24.02 0.20 9.72
N GLY A 105 24.17 0.57 11.00
CA GLY A 105 23.74 1.87 11.53
C GLY A 105 24.30 3.08 10.78
N ARG A 106 25.48 2.96 10.14
CA ARG A 106 26.07 4.00 9.29
C ARG A 106 25.22 4.36 8.06
N PHE A 107 24.40 3.43 7.57
CA PHE A 107 23.52 3.66 6.42
C PHE A 107 22.18 4.31 6.81
N ARG A 108 21.86 4.48 8.10
CA ARG A 108 20.61 5.13 8.56
C ARG A 108 20.55 6.63 8.27
N ARG A 109 21.66 7.29 7.92
CA ARG A 109 21.75 8.74 7.66
C ARG A 109 21.36 9.15 6.23
N THR A 110 20.58 8.35 5.51
CA THR A 110 20.15 8.70 4.14
C THR A 110 18.89 9.54 4.14
N LYS A 111 18.79 10.52 3.23
CA LYS A 111 17.60 11.35 2.98
C LYS A 111 16.37 10.53 2.53
N TYR A 112 16.59 9.33 1.97
CA TYR A 112 15.53 8.45 1.43
C TYR A 112 14.90 7.54 2.48
N SER A 113 13.60 7.24 2.30
CA SER A 113 12.86 6.34 3.17
C SER A 113 13.45 4.92 3.14
N THR A 114 13.36 4.24 4.28
CA THR A 114 13.77 2.84 4.42
C THR A 114 12.57 1.89 4.40
N ASP A 115 11.37 2.39 4.64
CA ASP A 115 10.12 1.62 4.59
C ASP A 115 9.47 1.82 3.21
N TYR A 116 9.12 0.72 2.54
CA TYR A 116 8.45 0.79 1.23
C TYR A 116 7.09 1.48 1.33
N MET A 117 6.36 1.31 2.44
CA MET A 117 5.06 1.96 2.64
C MET A 117 5.22 3.49 2.69
N GLU A 118 6.25 3.95 3.40
CA GLU A 118 6.62 5.36 3.45
C GLU A 118 7.00 5.87 2.06
N ALA A 119 7.80 5.12 1.29
CA ALA A 119 8.22 5.51 -0.07
C ALA A 119 7.04 5.67 -1.04
N VAL A 120 5.99 4.86 -0.88
CA VAL A 120 4.80 4.85 -1.74
C VAL A 120 3.79 5.93 -1.34
N VAL A 121 3.51 6.06 -0.04
CA VAL A 121 2.44 6.95 0.45
C VAL A 121 2.91 8.40 0.56
N VAL A 122 4.13 8.60 1.09
CA VAL A 122 4.63 9.92 1.51
C VAL A 122 5.86 10.35 0.71
N GLY A 123 6.80 9.44 0.47
CA GLY A 123 8.10 9.71 -0.17
C GLY A 123 8.04 9.80 -1.70
N GLU A 124 9.19 9.87 -2.37
CA GLU A 124 9.28 10.10 -3.83
C GLU A 124 9.25 8.81 -4.67
N GLY A 125 8.89 7.65 -4.09
CA GLY A 125 9.10 6.34 -4.72
C GLY A 125 10.58 5.92 -4.75
N VAL A 126 11.39 6.43 -3.83
CA VAL A 126 12.84 6.21 -3.76
C VAL A 126 13.21 5.55 -2.43
N ILE A 127 13.69 4.30 -2.49
CA ILE A 127 14.06 3.50 -1.30
C ILE A 127 15.58 3.43 -1.10
N SER A 128 16.07 3.61 0.12
CA SER A 128 17.52 3.49 0.42
C SER A 128 18.06 2.07 0.16
N ILE A 129 19.08 1.93 -0.68
CA ILE A 129 19.69 0.64 -1.05
C ILE A 129 20.39 0.02 0.16
N GLY A 130 21.33 0.75 0.78
CA GLY A 130 22.14 0.24 1.88
C GLY A 130 21.28 -0.19 3.07
N SER A 131 20.33 0.64 3.47
CA SER A 131 19.43 0.34 4.59
C SER A 131 18.50 -0.85 4.31
N SER A 132 18.05 -1.02 3.05
CA SER A 132 17.22 -2.16 2.65
C SER A 132 18.01 -3.47 2.67
N ILE A 133 19.22 -3.48 2.12
CA ILE A 133 20.09 -4.67 2.13
C ILE A 133 20.42 -5.09 3.57
N VAL A 134 20.76 -4.14 4.45
CA VAL A 134 21.01 -4.42 5.87
C VAL A 134 19.80 -5.07 6.54
N LYS A 135 18.59 -4.49 6.35
CA LYS A 135 17.35 -5.05 6.92
C LYS A 135 17.04 -6.44 6.41
N THR A 136 17.18 -6.65 5.10
CA THR A 136 16.94 -7.95 4.46
C THR A 136 17.92 -9.01 4.95
N LEU A 137 19.21 -8.70 5.03
CA LEU A 137 20.22 -9.63 5.55
C LEU A 137 19.96 -9.96 7.02
N SER A 138 19.63 -8.95 7.84
CA SER A 138 19.23 -9.19 9.22
C SER A 138 18.00 -10.12 9.31
N ALA A 139 16.98 -9.88 8.48
CA ALA A 139 15.77 -10.70 8.46
C ALA A 139 16.08 -12.14 8.08
N MET A 140 16.96 -12.37 7.09
CA MET A 140 17.39 -13.69 6.65
C MET A 140 17.90 -14.54 7.80
N PHE A 141 18.83 -14.02 8.64
CA PHE A 141 19.36 -14.78 9.78
C PHE A 141 18.33 -15.03 10.87
N SER A 142 17.46 -14.05 11.17
CA SER A 142 16.39 -14.26 12.16
C SER A 142 15.40 -15.34 11.69
N ILE A 143 14.92 -15.25 10.45
CA ILE A 143 13.98 -16.22 9.86
C ILE A 143 14.62 -17.61 9.77
N ALA A 144 15.83 -17.71 9.22
CA ALA A 144 16.55 -18.96 9.05
C ALA A 144 16.83 -19.66 10.39
N SER A 145 17.03 -18.90 11.46
CA SER A 145 17.23 -19.47 12.81
C SER A 145 15.97 -19.94 13.52
N GLY A 146 14.78 -19.82 12.89
CA GLY A 146 13.51 -20.26 13.46
C GLY A 146 12.79 -19.22 14.30
N ALA A 147 13.11 -17.93 14.17
CA ALA A 147 12.36 -16.87 14.83
C ALA A 147 10.88 -16.84 14.37
N SER A 148 9.96 -16.38 15.23
CA SER A 148 8.52 -16.39 14.95
C SER A 148 8.06 -15.19 14.11
N ILE A 149 8.68 -15.04 12.95
CA ILE A 149 8.42 -14.00 11.95
C ILE A 149 8.47 -14.58 10.55
N GLY A 150 7.66 -14.02 9.66
CA GLY A 150 7.53 -14.40 8.27
C GLY A 150 8.54 -13.73 7.34
N ARG A 151 8.74 -14.37 6.18
CA ARG A 151 9.56 -13.86 5.07
C ARG A 151 8.89 -12.76 4.26
N GLU A 152 7.61 -12.44 4.50
CA GLU A 152 6.87 -11.47 3.69
C GLU A 152 7.55 -10.09 3.67
N GLY A 153 7.89 -9.56 4.86
CA GLY A 153 8.52 -8.25 5.00
C GLY A 153 9.76 -8.05 4.12
N PRO A 154 10.82 -8.89 4.24
CA PRO A 154 12.02 -8.74 3.41
C PRO A 154 11.77 -9.01 1.92
N LEU A 155 10.84 -9.91 1.56
CA LEU A 155 10.49 -10.17 0.16
C LEU A 155 9.84 -8.94 -0.51
N VAL A 156 8.88 -8.32 0.18
CA VAL A 156 8.23 -7.08 -0.25
C VAL A 156 9.23 -5.93 -0.32
N GLN A 157 10.07 -5.78 0.70
CA GLN A 157 11.09 -4.72 0.74
C GLN A 157 12.09 -4.85 -0.41
N LEU A 158 12.60 -6.05 -0.67
CA LEU A 158 13.54 -6.29 -1.78
C LEU A 158 12.89 -6.05 -3.14
N SER A 159 11.68 -6.55 -3.34
CA SER A 159 10.95 -6.38 -4.60
C SER A 159 10.65 -4.90 -4.86
N SER A 160 10.24 -4.16 -3.81
CA SER A 160 10.05 -2.71 -3.85
C SER A 160 11.36 -1.94 -4.10
N LEU A 161 12.48 -2.41 -3.54
CA LEU A 161 13.79 -1.83 -3.78
C LEU A 161 14.19 -1.95 -5.26
N CYS A 162 14.06 -3.15 -5.84
CA CYS A 162 14.34 -3.38 -7.25
C CYS A 162 13.43 -2.53 -8.14
N ALA A 163 12.14 -2.42 -7.80
CA ALA A 163 11.22 -1.52 -8.48
C ALA A 163 11.65 -0.05 -8.38
N SER A 164 12.15 0.40 -7.23
CA SER A 164 12.70 1.74 -7.05
C SER A 164 13.95 1.98 -7.91
N LEU A 165 14.82 0.97 -8.07
CA LEU A 165 16.00 1.05 -8.94
C LEU A 165 15.59 1.17 -10.42
N VAL A 166 14.62 0.37 -10.86
CA VAL A 166 14.03 0.49 -12.20
C VAL A 166 13.38 1.85 -12.40
N GLY A 167 12.66 2.35 -11.40
CA GLY A 167 12.04 3.67 -11.39
C GLY A 167 13.00 4.86 -11.35
N ARG A 168 14.29 4.64 -11.06
CA ARG A 168 15.34 5.68 -11.15
C ARG A 168 16.01 5.74 -12.52
N TRP A 169 15.87 4.69 -13.32
CA TRP A 169 16.58 4.60 -14.60
C TRP A 169 16.11 5.65 -15.61
N ARG A 170 14.91 6.23 -15.41
CA ARG A 170 14.37 7.31 -16.22
C ARG A 170 13.72 8.38 -15.34
N ASP A 171 13.65 9.60 -15.86
CA ASP A 171 12.96 10.74 -15.24
C ASP A 171 11.44 10.59 -15.29
N TRP A 172 10.93 9.62 -14.52
CA TRP A 172 9.50 9.45 -14.30
C TRP A 172 8.98 10.49 -13.29
N SER A 173 7.72 10.87 -13.43
CA SER A 173 7.02 11.65 -12.42
C SER A 173 6.95 10.90 -11.08
N VAL A 174 6.92 11.63 -9.98
CA VAL A 174 6.84 11.05 -8.62
C VAL A 174 5.65 10.09 -8.45
N PRO A 175 4.42 10.41 -8.91
CA PRO A 175 3.30 9.46 -8.85
C PRO A 175 3.58 8.14 -9.58
N ARG A 176 4.27 8.20 -10.72
CA ARG A 176 4.65 7.00 -11.47
C ARG A 176 5.73 6.21 -10.74
N LYS A 177 6.75 6.86 -10.16
CA LYS A 177 7.76 6.17 -9.33
C LYS A 177 7.11 5.46 -8.13
N ARG A 178 6.20 6.13 -7.43
CA ARG A 178 5.41 5.54 -6.33
C ARG A 178 4.62 4.31 -6.79
N LEU A 179 3.94 4.42 -7.94
CA LEU A 179 3.19 3.30 -8.52
C LEU A 179 4.10 2.12 -8.89
N LEU A 180 5.26 2.36 -9.49
CA LEU A 180 6.22 1.30 -9.81
C LEU A 180 6.72 0.60 -8.54
N VAL A 181 7.04 1.35 -7.49
CA VAL A 181 7.42 0.78 -6.18
C VAL A 181 6.26 -0.02 -5.57
N ALA A 182 5.03 0.48 -5.68
CA ALA A 182 3.82 -0.22 -5.25
C ALA A 182 3.61 -1.54 -6.02
N CYS A 183 3.86 -1.56 -7.34
CA CYS A 183 3.89 -2.78 -8.15
C CYS A 183 4.95 -3.77 -7.64
N GLY A 184 6.13 -3.27 -7.23
CA GLY A 184 7.17 -4.09 -6.59
C GLY A 184 6.72 -4.71 -5.27
N ALA A 185 6.01 -3.93 -4.44
CA ALA A 185 5.45 -4.44 -3.19
C ALA A 185 4.39 -5.54 -3.43
N ALA A 186 3.49 -5.32 -4.40
CA ALA A 186 2.46 -6.28 -4.78
C ALA A 186 3.08 -7.58 -5.33
N ALA A 187 4.08 -7.46 -6.21
CA ALA A 187 4.85 -8.58 -6.73
C ALA A 187 5.55 -9.38 -5.62
N GLY A 188 6.08 -8.71 -4.59
CA GLY A 188 6.71 -9.37 -3.45
C GLY A 188 5.75 -10.21 -2.62
N ILE A 189 4.54 -9.69 -2.32
CA ILE A 189 3.49 -10.47 -1.63
C ILE A 189 3.01 -11.62 -2.51
N ALA A 190 2.73 -11.36 -3.79
CA ALA A 190 2.26 -12.36 -4.74
C ALA A 190 3.27 -13.53 -4.86
N SER A 191 4.57 -13.22 -4.92
CA SER A 191 5.65 -14.22 -4.96
C SER A 191 5.80 -14.98 -3.64
N ALA A 192 5.48 -14.36 -2.51
CA ALA A 192 5.59 -15.01 -1.21
C ALA A 192 4.55 -16.13 -1.04
N TYR A 193 3.35 -15.92 -1.58
CA TYR A 193 2.16 -16.72 -1.30
C TYR A 193 1.46 -17.33 -2.50
N ASN A 194 2.01 -17.17 -3.71
CA ASN A 194 1.36 -17.61 -4.94
C ASN A 194 -0.05 -17.01 -5.12
N ALA A 195 -0.27 -15.78 -4.64
CA ALA A 195 -1.58 -15.14 -4.51
C ALA A 195 -1.59 -13.75 -5.19
N PRO A 196 -1.77 -13.67 -6.52
CA PRO A 196 -1.65 -12.42 -7.25
C PRO A 196 -2.74 -11.38 -6.91
N ILE A 197 -3.99 -11.80 -6.72
CA ILE A 197 -5.09 -10.87 -6.44
C ILE A 197 -4.92 -10.28 -5.05
N ALA A 198 -4.65 -11.13 -4.05
CA ALA A 198 -4.40 -10.73 -2.69
C ALA A 198 -3.15 -9.85 -2.56
N GLY A 199 -2.09 -10.12 -3.33
CA GLY A 199 -0.91 -9.26 -3.38
C GLY A 199 -1.22 -7.85 -3.89
N ALA A 200 -2.06 -7.71 -4.91
CA ALA A 200 -2.51 -6.40 -5.38
C ALA A 200 -3.42 -5.70 -4.36
N LEU A 201 -4.36 -6.43 -3.76
CA LEU A 201 -5.26 -5.90 -2.72
C LEU A 201 -4.52 -5.51 -1.45
N PHE A 202 -3.44 -6.21 -1.08
CA PHE A 202 -2.58 -5.83 0.03
C PHE A 202 -2.05 -4.41 -0.16
N VAL A 203 -1.55 -4.11 -1.37
CA VAL A 203 -1.04 -2.76 -1.65
C VAL A 203 -2.18 -1.75 -1.76
N ALA A 204 -3.29 -2.10 -2.40
CA ALA A 204 -4.40 -1.16 -2.59
C ALA A 204 -5.11 -0.81 -1.26
N GLU A 205 -5.36 -1.80 -0.40
CA GLU A 205 -6.14 -1.66 0.84
C GLU A 205 -5.26 -1.24 2.03
N ILE A 206 -4.07 -1.84 2.21
CA ILE A 206 -3.21 -1.56 3.39
C ILE A 206 -2.24 -0.42 3.10
N VAL A 207 -1.58 -0.41 1.93
CA VAL A 207 -0.52 0.56 1.66
C VAL A 207 -1.10 1.87 1.15
N LEU A 208 -1.95 1.83 0.12
CA LEU A 208 -2.48 3.03 -0.53
C LEU A 208 -3.79 3.53 0.10
N GLY A 209 -4.65 2.63 0.58
CA GLY A 209 -5.98 2.97 1.09
C GLY A 209 -6.95 3.44 0.00
N THR A 210 -6.71 3.12 -1.27
CA THR A 210 -7.54 3.52 -2.42
C THR A 210 -7.61 2.39 -3.47
N MET A 211 -8.81 2.18 -3.99
CA MET A 211 -9.14 1.15 -4.99
C MET A 211 -9.42 1.76 -6.38
N ALA A 212 -8.62 2.75 -6.80
CA ALA A 212 -8.75 3.31 -8.15
C ALA A 212 -8.19 2.35 -9.22
N MET A 213 -8.97 2.07 -10.27
CA MET A 213 -8.59 1.12 -11.34
C MET A 213 -7.29 1.50 -12.07
N GLU A 214 -6.98 2.79 -12.16
CA GLU A 214 -5.75 3.32 -12.75
C GLU A 214 -4.49 2.87 -12.00
N ILE A 215 -4.61 2.63 -10.69
CA ILE A 215 -3.55 2.12 -9.82
C ILE A 215 -3.66 0.60 -9.69
N PHE A 216 -4.88 0.09 -9.52
CA PHE A 216 -5.12 -1.34 -9.30
C PHE A 216 -4.72 -2.21 -10.50
N GLY A 217 -4.98 -1.77 -11.73
CA GLY A 217 -4.63 -2.52 -12.94
C GLY A 217 -3.13 -2.86 -13.03
N PRO A 218 -2.21 -1.89 -12.92
CA PRO A 218 -0.77 -2.14 -12.85
C PRO A 218 -0.34 -3.01 -11.67
N LEU A 219 -0.97 -2.89 -10.50
CA LEU A 219 -0.65 -3.74 -9.34
C LEU A 219 -0.99 -5.21 -9.65
N VAL A 220 -2.19 -5.48 -10.15
CA VAL A 220 -2.62 -6.82 -10.56
C VAL A 220 -1.70 -7.38 -11.65
N PHE A 221 -1.35 -6.57 -12.66
CA PHE A 221 -0.48 -7.00 -13.74
C PHE A 221 0.91 -7.43 -13.23
N ALA A 222 1.53 -6.63 -12.36
CA ALA A 222 2.81 -6.97 -11.74
C ALA A 222 2.70 -8.25 -10.90
N SER A 223 1.66 -8.37 -10.08
CA SER A 223 1.40 -9.55 -9.25
C SER A 223 1.21 -10.82 -10.08
N VAL A 224 0.44 -10.77 -11.17
CA VAL A 224 0.24 -11.93 -12.06
C VAL A 224 1.56 -12.41 -12.66
N ILE A 225 2.38 -11.49 -13.18
CA ILE A 225 3.68 -11.85 -13.76
C ILE A 225 4.61 -12.43 -12.67
N ALA A 226 4.58 -11.87 -11.47
CA ALA A 226 5.37 -12.36 -10.34
C ALA A 226 4.95 -13.78 -9.91
N THR A 227 3.65 -14.04 -9.83
CA THR A 227 3.08 -15.35 -9.54
C THR A 227 3.45 -16.36 -10.62
N LEU A 228 3.23 -16.06 -11.90
CA LEU A 228 3.58 -16.97 -13.02
C LEU A 228 5.08 -17.32 -12.99
N THR A 229 5.93 -16.34 -12.72
CA THR A 229 7.37 -16.54 -12.59
C THR A 229 7.69 -17.45 -11.40
N THR A 230 7.06 -17.21 -10.25
CA THR A 230 7.24 -18.04 -9.04
C THR A 230 6.78 -19.48 -9.26
N GLN A 231 5.64 -19.69 -9.90
CA GLN A 231 5.10 -21.03 -10.20
C GLN A 231 6.02 -21.83 -11.11
N ARG A 232 6.79 -21.17 -11.99
CA ARG A 232 7.77 -21.87 -12.84
C ARG A 232 8.90 -22.51 -12.02
N PHE A 233 9.26 -21.92 -10.89
CA PHE A 233 10.32 -22.41 -9.99
C PHE A 233 9.78 -23.29 -8.86
N ALA A 234 8.62 -22.97 -8.29
CA ALA A 234 8.08 -23.61 -7.09
C ALA A 234 6.90 -24.56 -7.36
N GLY A 235 6.34 -24.56 -8.58
CA GLY A 235 5.13 -25.29 -8.94
C GLY A 235 3.84 -24.46 -8.77
N PRO A 236 2.73 -24.88 -9.41
CA PRO A 236 1.47 -24.12 -9.43
C PRO A 236 0.51 -24.46 -8.27
N ASN A 237 0.86 -25.40 -7.39
CA ASN A 237 -0.06 -25.93 -6.40
C ASN A 237 -0.47 -24.86 -5.34
N PRO A 238 -1.69 -24.93 -4.81
CA PRO A 238 -2.10 -24.09 -3.68
C PRO A 238 -1.18 -24.34 -2.48
N LEU A 239 -0.96 -23.29 -1.69
CA LEU A 239 -0.08 -23.39 -0.51
C LEU A 239 -0.64 -24.32 0.56
N TYR A 240 -1.97 -24.40 0.65
CA TYR A 240 -2.68 -25.29 1.58
C TYR A 240 -3.71 -26.10 0.82
N ALA A 241 -3.54 -27.43 0.83
CA ALA A 241 -4.56 -28.35 0.35
C ALA A 241 -5.63 -28.51 1.44
N ALA A 242 -6.83 -28.00 1.20
CA ALA A 242 -7.98 -28.23 2.05
C ALA A 242 -9.22 -28.40 1.18
N SER A 243 -10.04 -29.39 1.52
CA SER A 243 -11.38 -29.57 0.98
C SER A 243 -12.38 -29.01 1.97
N PHE A 244 -13.22 -28.07 1.54
CA PHE A 244 -14.27 -27.51 2.37
C PHE A 244 -15.64 -27.88 1.81
N GLU A 245 -16.49 -28.43 2.67
CA GLU A 245 -17.88 -28.75 2.34
C GLU A 245 -18.81 -28.15 3.42
N LEU A 246 -19.73 -27.29 2.97
CA LEU A 246 -20.87 -26.84 3.77
C LEU A 246 -21.93 -27.94 3.75
N HIS A 247 -22.32 -28.44 4.91
CA HIS A 247 -23.33 -29.50 4.97
C HIS A 247 -24.75 -28.93 5.13
N ASN A 248 -24.89 -27.75 5.75
CA ASN A 248 -26.19 -27.14 6.04
C ASN A 248 -26.11 -25.60 6.12
N ASP A 249 -27.19 -24.90 5.74
CA ASP A 249 -27.24 -23.42 5.74
C ASP A 249 -27.08 -22.82 7.15
N TRP A 250 -27.52 -23.55 8.18
CA TRP A 250 -27.38 -23.14 9.58
C TRP A 250 -25.92 -23.12 10.08
N GLU A 251 -25.00 -23.73 9.35
CA GLU A 251 -23.57 -23.75 9.69
C GLU A 251 -22.93 -22.36 9.64
N ILE A 252 -23.57 -21.40 8.97
CA ILE A 252 -23.11 -20.01 8.90
C ILE A 252 -23.06 -19.34 10.29
N LEU A 253 -23.94 -19.73 11.22
CA LEU A 253 -24.06 -19.07 12.53
C LEU A 253 -22.83 -19.30 13.44
N PRO A 254 -22.27 -20.53 13.53
CA PRO A 254 -20.94 -20.74 14.12
C PRO A 254 -19.82 -19.87 13.53
N TYR A 255 -19.80 -19.64 12.20
CA TYR A 255 -18.78 -18.78 11.58
C TYR A 255 -18.96 -17.29 11.94
N LEU A 256 -20.21 -16.83 12.10
CA LEU A 256 -20.50 -15.50 12.64
C LEU A 256 -19.93 -15.36 14.06
N ALA A 257 -20.19 -16.33 14.93
CA ALA A 257 -19.67 -16.35 16.30
C ALA A 257 -18.14 -16.39 16.33
N LEU A 258 -17.52 -17.18 15.45
CA LEU A 258 -16.07 -17.21 15.27
C LEU A 258 -15.53 -15.82 14.88
N GLY A 259 -16.17 -15.14 13.92
CA GLY A 259 -15.81 -13.78 13.51
C GLY A 259 -15.83 -12.80 14.69
N ILE A 260 -16.87 -12.85 15.53
CA ILE A 260 -16.96 -12.02 16.74
C ILE A 260 -15.80 -12.35 17.68
N LEU A 261 -15.59 -13.63 18.00
CA LEU A 261 -14.56 -14.09 18.93
C LEU A 261 -13.16 -13.66 18.48
N LEU A 262 -12.83 -13.85 17.21
CA LEU A 262 -11.54 -13.47 16.65
C LEU A 262 -11.38 -11.96 16.52
N GLY A 263 -12.47 -11.24 16.22
CA GLY A 263 -12.50 -9.77 16.25
C GLY A 263 -12.26 -9.19 17.65
N LEU A 264 -12.68 -9.90 18.70
CA LEU A 264 -12.37 -9.54 20.09
C LEU A 264 -10.93 -9.88 20.48
N ALA A 265 -10.40 -11.01 19.99
CA ALA A 265 -9.06 -11.50 20.33
C ALA A 265 -7.93 -10.73 19.60
N ALA A 266 -8.14 -10.37 18.33
CA ALA A 266 -7.16 -9.69 17.49
C ALA A 266 -6.59 -8.39 18.10
N PRO A 267 -7.39 -7.46 18.66
CA PRO A 267 -6.91 -6.28 19.36
C PRO A 267 -5.89 -6.57 20.46
N TRP A 268 -6.08 -7.64 21.23
CA TRP A 268 -5.15 -8.04 22.30
C TRP A 268 -3.83 -8.54 21.75
N PHE A 269 -3.86 -9.25 20.62
CA PHE A 269 -2.64 -9.65 19.94
C PHE A 269 -1.85 -8.43 19.43
N VAL A 270 -2.51 -7.47 18.77
CA VAL A 270 -1.86 -6.22 18.33
C VAL A 270 -1.27 -5.45 19.52
N ARG A 271 -2.00 -5.37 20.64
CA ARG A 271 -1.51 -4.77 21.89
C ARG A 271 -0.31 -5.52 22.45
N ALA A 272 -0.32 -6.85 22.45
CA ALA A 272 0.78 -7.66 22.93
C ALA A 272 2.07 -7.43 22.13
N LEU A 273 1.98 -7.30 20.80
CA LEU A 273 3.14 -6.94 19.97
C LEU A 273 3.73 -5.58 20.39
N ARG A 274 2.88 -4.55 20.56
CA ARG A 274 3.32 -3.21 20.98
C ARG A 274 3.86 -3.17 22.40
N TRP A 275 3.21 -3.87 23.34
CA TRP A 275 3.70 -3.99 24.71
C TRP A 275 5.07 -4.67 24.75
N SER A 276 5.28 -5.69 23.90
CA SER A 276 6.58 -6.32 23.77
C SER A 276 7.63 -5.34 23.23
N GLU A 277 7.33 -4.58 22.18
CA GLU A 277 8.22 -3.55 21.65
C GLU A 277 8.61 -2.51 22.72
N ILE A 278 7.65 -2.04 23.50
CA ILE A 278 7.91 -1.11 24.61
C ILE A 278 8.77 -1.77 25.69
N ALA A 279 8.48 -3.01 26.08
CA ALA A 279 9.20 -3.73 27.12
C ALA A 279 10.67 -3.95 26.72
N PHE A 280 10.92 -4.46 25.52
CA PHE A 280 12.27 -4.65 24.98
C PHE A 280 12.99 -3.32 24.73
N GLY A 281 12.27 -2.26 24.37
CA GLY A 281 12.81 -0.91 24.21
C GLY A 281 13.34 -0.29 25.51
N LYS A 282 12.79 -0.69 26.67
CA LYS A 282 13.26 -0.26 28.00
C LYS A 282 14.53 -0.99 28.46
N ILE A 283 14.88 -2.10 27.83
CA ILE A 283 16.08 -2.87 28.19
C ILE A 283 17.32 -2.11 27.65
N PRO A 284 18.27 -1.69 28.52
CA PRO A 284 19.45 -0.92 28.13
C PRO A 284 20.53 -1.81 27.49
N LEU A 285 20.11 -2.71 26.59
CA LEU A 285 20.98 -3.59 25.81
C LEU A 285 21.08 -3.10 24.37
N PRO A 286 22.24 -3.28 23.72
CA PRO A 286 22.38 -3.04 22.29
C PRO A 286 21.52 -4.00 21.47
N VAL A 287 21.24 -3.64 20.21
CA VAL A 287 20.29 -4.35 19.34
C VAL A 287 20.63 -5.84 19.18
N TYR A 288 21.90 -6.20 19.04
CA TYR A 288 22.33 -7.60 18.94
C TYR A 288 21.99 -8.43 20.19
N ALA A 289 22.20 -7.90 21.39
CA ALA A 289 21.89 -8.59 22.64
C ALA A 289 20.38 -8.68 22.87
N ARG A 290 19.64 -7.63 22.47
CA ARG A 290 18.18 -7.61 22.56
C ARG A 290 17.53 -8.65 21.64
N MET A 291 17.99 -8.74 20.39
CA MET A 291 17.52 -9.73 19.43
C MET A 291 17.94 -11.15 19.84
N ALA A 292 19.14 -11.33 20.41
CA ALA A 292 19.56 -12.60 20.99
C ALA A 292 18.64 -13.03 22.16
N LEU A 293 18.22 -12.10 23.01
CA LEU A 293 17.25 -12.37 24.08
C LEU A 293 15.87 -12.77 23.54
N GLY A 294 15.38 -12.09 22.50
CA GLY A 294 14.16 -12.49 21.80
C GLY A 294 14.28 -13.91 21.23
N GLY A 295 15.40 -14.22 20.59
CA GLY A 295 15.74 -15.56 20.13
C GLY A 295 15.81 -16.59 21.26
N LEU A 296 16.38 -16.24 22.41
CA LEU A 296 16.45 -17.14 23.58
C LEU A 296 15.05 -17.52 24.09
N ILE A 297 14.12 -16.56 24.11
CA ILE A 297 12.72 -16.83 24.50
C ILE A 297 12.07 -17.80 23.50
N VAL A 298 12.26 -17.56 22.19
CA VAL A 298 11.76 -18.49 21.16
C VAL A 298 12.40 -19.88 21.36
N GLY A 299 13.71 -19.95 21.56
CA GLY A 299 14.42 -21.19 21.80
C GLY A 299 13.89 -21.95 23.01
N ALA A 300 13.64 -21.27 24.13
CA ALA A 300 13.05 -21.87 25.33
C ALA A 300 11.64 -22.44 25.07
N LEU A 301 10.82 -21.73 24.29
CA LEU A 301 9.50 -22.23 23.90
C LEU A 301 9.60 -23.47 22.99
N THR A 302 10.57 -23.50 22.08
CA THR A 302 10.79 -24.65 21.18
C THR A 302 11.33 -25.89 21.89
N MET A 303 11.95 -25.74 23.06
CA MET A 303 12.30 -26.89 23.91
C MET A 303 11.05 -27.61 24.42
N VAL A 304 10.00 -26.86 24.75
CA VAL A 304 8.71 -27.41 25.21
C VAL A 304 7.90 -27.93 24.03
N ARG A 305 7.74 -27.10 22.98
CA ARG A 305 6.99 -27.41 21.76
C ARG A 305 7.73 -26.94 20.51
N PRO A 306 8.41 -27.85 19.79
CA PRO A 306 9.14 -27.52 18.55
C PRO A 306 8.27 -26.84 17.48
N GLU A 307 6.96 -27.07 17.50
CA GLU A 307 6.00 -26.55 16.53
C GLU A 307 5.80 -25.03 16.63
N VAL A 308 6.28 -24.41 17.71
CA VAL A 308 6.32 -22.94 17.86
C VAL A 308 7.37 -22.31 16.93
N ALA A 309 8.39 -23.07 16.49
CA ALA A 309 9.47 -22.57 15.66
C ALA A 309 9.02 -22.01 14.30
N GLY A 310 9.77 -21.04 13.79
CA GLY A 310 9.58 -20.45 12.46
C GLY A 310 8.30 -19.63 12.33
N ASN A 311 7.86 -19.38 11.09
CA ASN A 311 6.72 -18.50 10.82
C ASN A 311 5.34 -19.14 11.02
N GLY A 312 5.25 -20.47 11.17
CA GLY A 312 3.99 -21.22 11.34
C GLY A 312 3.43 -21.85 10.07
N TYR A 313 4.11 -21.75 8.92
CA TYR A 313 3.65 -22.32 7.65
C TYR A 313 3.31 -23.82 7.75
N SER A 314 4.25 -24.65 8.23
CA SER A 314 4.04 -26.09 8.37
C SER A 314 2.96 -26.44 9.40
N ALA A 315 2.87 -25.67 10.47
CA ALA A 315 1.90 -25.88 11.52
C ALA A 315 0.45 -25.63 11.02
N ILE A 316 0.24 -24.61 10.17
CA ILE A 316 -1.05 -24.41 9.49
C ILE A 316 -1.43 -25.63 8.66
N GLY A 317 -0.50 -26.14 7.83
CA GLY A 317 -0.76 -27.34 7.03
C GLY A 317 -1.22 -28.53 7.87
N ASN A 318 -0.56 -28.77 9.00
CA ASN A 318 -0.93 -29.86 9.92
C ASN A 318 -2.28 -29.61 10.63
N ILE A 319 -2.62 -28.36 10.98
CA ILE A 319 -3.93 -27.99 11.54
C ILE A 319 -5.04 -28.32 10.55
N LEU A 320 -4.85 -27.95 9.27
CA LEU A 320 -5.85 -28.18 8.22
C LEU A 320 -6.06 -29.66 7.91
N GLN A 321 -5.05 -30.50 8.14
CA GLN A 321 -5.16 -31.95 8.04
C GLN A 321 -5.72 -32.62 9.30
N ALA A 322 -6.22 -31.85 10.28
CA ALA A 322 -6.83 -32.31 11.53
C ALA A 322 -5.92 -33.23 12.38
N GLN A 323 -4.60 -33.08 12.31
CA GLN A 323 -3.64 -33.95 12.99
C GLN A 323 -3.35 -33.55 14.45
N TRP A 324 -4.19 -32.73 15.08
CA TRP A 324 -3.88 -32.08 16.36
C TRP A 324 -4.85 -32.42 17.47
N LEU A 325 -4.28 -32.75 18.64
CA LEU A 325 -5.02 -32.76 19.90
C LEU A 325 -5.23 -31.31 20.37
N TRP A 326 -6.46 -30.96 20.73
CA TRP A 326 -6.84 -29.59 21.13
C TRP A 326 -5.95 -29.02 22.24
N SER A 327 -5.55 -29.82 23.22
CA SER A 327 -4.70 -29.38 24.35
C SER A 327 -3.28 -29.02 23.91
N THR A 328 -2.75 -29.77 22.94
CA THR A 328 -1.43 -29.50 22.35
C THR A 328 -1.49 -28.24 21.50
N LEU A 329 -2.54 -28.08 20.71
CA LEU A 329 -2.73 -26.89 19.88
C LEU A 329 -2.93 -25.62 20.72
N ALA A 330 -3.65 -25.69 21.84
CA ALA A 330 -3.81 -24.57 22.76
C ALA A 330 -2.47 -24.11 23.35
N LEU A 331 -1.60 -25.06 23.72
CA LEU A 331 -0.25 -24.75 24.19
C LEU A 331 0.62 -24.14 23.07
N VAL A 332 0.55 -24.68 21.86
CA VAL A 332 1.28 -24.13 20.69
C VAL A 332 0.78 -22.73 20.35
N LEU A 333 -0.53 -22.48 20.40
CA LEU A 333 -1.13 -21.15 20.20
C LEU A 333 -0.58 -20.13 21.21
N ALA A 334 -0.60 -20.46 22.51
CA ALA A 334 -0.06 -19.60 23.55
C ALA A 334 1.45 -19.35 23.34
N GLY A 335 2.21 -20.41 23.06
CA GLY A 335 3.63 -20.32 22.71
C GLY A 335 3.87 -19.45 21.49
N LYS A 336 3.02 -19.53 20.45
CA LYS A 336 3.17 -18.76 19.21
C LYS A 336 2.92 -17.27 19.42
N VAL A 337 1.92 -16.91 20.23
CA VAL A 337 1.67 -15.52 20.60
C VAL A 337 2.88 -14.94 21.32
N ILE A 338 3.43 -15.65 22.31
CA ILE A 338 4.61 -15.21 23.07
C ILE A 338 5.85 -15.13 22.17
N ALA A 339 6.11 -16.15 21.35
CA ALA A 339 7.25 -16.20 20.45
C ALA A 339 7.22 -15.06 19.43
N THR A 340 6.05 -14.79 18.84
CA THR A 340 5.86 -13.71 17.87
C THR A 340 6.02 -12.34 18.53
N ALA A 341 5.43 -12.14 19.71
CA ALA A 341 5.60 -10.91 20.48
C ALA A 341 7.07 -10.68 20.86
N ALA A 342 7.76 -11.70 21.41
CA ALA A 342 9.16 -11.60 21.78
C ALA A 342 10.08 -11.32 20.58
N THR A 343 9.83 -11.99 19.46
CA THR A 343 10.60 -11.77 18.23
C THR A 343 10.40 -10.35 17.72
N PHE A 344 9.14 -9.92 17.56
CA PHE A 344 8.78 -8.58 17.09
C PHE A 344 9.32 -7.49 18.02
N GLY A 345 9.06 -7.62 19.32
CA GLY A 345 9.46 -6.66 20.34
C GLY A 345 10.98 -6.51 20.48
N SER A 346 11.74 -7.60 20.26
CA SER A 346 13.20 -7.56 20.30
C SER A 346 13.84 -6.68 19.21
N GLY A 347 13.06 -6.28 18.19
CA GLY A 347 13.52 -5.50 17.04
C GLY A 347 13.93 -6.34 15.84
N ALA A 348 13.60 -7.63 15.82
CA ALA A 348 13.85 -8.48 14.67
C ALA A 348 13.06 -8.01 13.45
N VAL A 349 13.73 -8.00 12.29
CA VAL A 349 13.13 -7.55 11.03
C VAL A 349 12.44 -8.73 10.35
N GLY A 350 11.15 -8.62 10.09
CA GLY A 350 10.36 -9.62 9.40
C GLY A 350 8.90 -9.24 9.28
N GLY A 351 8.12 -10.06 8.59
CA GLY A 351 6.66 -9.94 8.55
C GLY A 351 6.02 -10.64 9.75
N VAL A 352 4.83 -10.20 10.16
CA VAL A 352 3.99 -10.93 11.13
C VAL A 352 2.77 -11.55 10.47
N PHE A 353 2.72 -11.59 9.14
CA PHE A 353 1.53 -12.03 8.40
C PHE A 353 1.29 -13.53 8.57
N THR A 354 2.28 -14.39 8.28
CA THR A 354 2.11 -15.85 8.48
C THR A 354 1.88 -16.23 9.96
N PRO A 355 2.58 -15.64 10.95
CA PRO A 355 2.26 -15.88 12.37
C PRO A 355 0.81 -15.53 12.73
N THR A 356 0.28 -14.43 12.20
CA THR A 356 -1.14 -14.04 12.37
C THR A 356 -2.08 -15.08 11.78
N LEU A 357 -1.78 -15.60 10.57
CA LEU A 357 -2.57 -16.70 9.98
C LEU A 357 -2.54 -17.95 10.87
N MET A 358 -1.38 -18.32 11.43
CA MET A 358 -1.24 -19.48 12.31
C MET A 358 -2.05 -19.33 13.61
N ILE A 359 -2.04 -18.13 14.20
CA ILE A 359 -2.84 -17.81 15.40
C ILE A 359 -4.34 -17.92 15.07
N GLY A 360 -4.77 -17.37 13.93
CA GLY A 360 -6.15 -17.48 13.44
C GLY A 360 -6.56 -18.92 13.15
N ALA A 361 -5.71 -19.71 12.49
CA ALA A 361 -5.94 -21.13 12.22
C ALA A 361 -6.12 -21.92 13.52
N SER A 362 -5.23 -21.70 14.48
CA SER A 362 -5.25 -22.42 15.75
C SER A 362 -6.50 -22.08 16.56
N ALA A 363 -6.83 -20.79 16.67
CA ALA A 363 -8.02 -20.35 17.40
C ALA A 363 -9.32 -20.82 16.71
N GLY A 364 -9.37 -20.78 15.37
CA GLY A 364 -10.47 -21.32 14.58
C GLY A 364 -10.65 -22.83 14.77
N PHE A 365 -9.56 -23.60 14.71
CA PHE A 365 -9.61 -25.05 14.94
C PHE A 365 -10.11 -25.39 16.36
N LEU A 366 -9.60 -24.69 17.38
CA LEU A 366 -10.04 -24.90 18.77
C LEU A 366 -11.51 -24.55 18.95
N PHE A 367 -11.98 -23.47 18.33
CA PHE A 367 -13.40 -23.11 18.30
C PHE A 367 -14.22 -24.20 17.62
N GLY A 368 -13.82 -24.66 16.44
CA GLY A 368 -14.48 -25.73 15.69
C GLY A 368 -14.55 -27.04 16.47
N THR A 369 -13.48 -27.41 17.18
CA THR A 369 -13.46 -28.58 18.07
C THR A 369 -14.49 -28.43 19.21
N GLY A 370 -14.64 -27.22 19.76
CA GLY A 370 -15.65 -26.93 20.77
C GLY A 370 -17.07 -26.99 20.23
N VAL A 371 -17.30 -26.49 19.01
CA VAL A 371 -18.59 -26.59 18.30
C VAL A 371 -18.93 -28.08 18.06
N GLU A 372 -17.98 -28.87 17.57
CA GLU A 372 -18.14 -30.30 17.34
C GLU A 372 -18.52 -31.04 18.64
N TYR A 373 -17.90 -30.68 19.78
CA TYR A 373 -18.25 -31.26 21.08
C TYR A 373 -19.66 -30.88 21.55
N LEU A 374 -20.14 -29.68 21.24
CA LEU A 374 -21.45 -29.18 21.66
C LEU A 374 -22.60 -29.68 20.78
N PHE A 375 -22.40 -29.74 19.46
CA PHE A 375 -23.45 -30.05 18.49
C PHE A 375 -23.33 -31.44 17.86
N GLY A 376 -22.17 -32.10 17.99
CA GLY A 376 -21.89 -33.45 17.48
C GLY A 376 -21.13 -33.44 16.14
N VAL A 377 -20.39 -34.54 15.89
CA VAL A 377 -19.43 -34.75 14.78
C VAL A 377 -20.00 -34.55 13.37
N HIS A 378 -21.33 -34.68 13.20
CA HIS A 378 -22.00 -34.60 11.89
C HIS A 378 -22.97 -33.42 11.77
N ALA A 379 -23.09 -32.60 12.82
CA ALA A 379 -24.04 -31.48 12.84
C ALA A 379 -23.44 -30.19 12.24
N THR A 380 -22.11 -30.12 12.13
CA THR A 380 -21.38 -28.94 11.65
C THR A 380 -20.17 -29.34 10.80
N SER A 381 -19.63 -28.38 10.05
CA SER A 381 -18.38 -28.56 9.30
C SER A 381 -17.20 -28.96 10.22
N SER A 382 -16.17 -29.59 9.66
CA SER A 382 -15.01 -30.06 10.40
C SER A 382 -14.23 -28.92 11.09
N PRO A 383 -13.48 -29.19 12.18
CA PRO A 383 -12.63 -28.17 12.82
C PRO A 383 -11.64 -27.47 11.87
N SER A 384 -11.16 -28.18 10.84
CA SER A 384 -10.31 -27.61 9.79
C SER A 384 -11.01 -26.50 9.00
N ALA A 385 -12.32 -26.61 8.79
CA ALA A 385 -13.14 -25.60 8.13
C ALA A 385 -13.16 -24.28 8.92
N PHE A 386 -13.34 -24.38 10.25
CA PHE A 386 -13.24 -23.24 11.15
C PHE A 386 -11.82 -22.67 11.22
N ALA A 387 -10.78 -23.50 11.10
CA ALA A 387 -9.40 -23.03 11.02
C ALA A 387 -9.18 -22.13 9.79
N LEU A 388 -9.71 -22.51 8.62
CA LEU A 388 -9.60 -21.71 7.38
C LEU A 388 -10.29 -20.35 7.50
N VAL A 389 -11.52 -20.33 7.99
CA VAL A 389 -12.24 -19.06 8.23
C VAL A 389 -11.53 -18.26 9.32
N GLY A 390 -10.98 -18.93 10.34
CA GLY A 390 -10.25 -18.30 11.43
C GLY A 390 -8.96 -17.61 10.99
N MET A 391 -8.23 -18.21 10.03
CA MET A 391 -7.07 -17.57 9.39
C MET A 391 -7.45 -16.23 8.76
N GLY A 392 -8.49 -16.21 7.92
CA GLY A 392 -8.96 -15.00 7.23
C GLY A 392 -9.51 -13.97 8.19
N ALA A 393 -10.37 -14.39 9.13
CA ALA A 393 -11.02 -13.50 10.09
C ALA A 393 -10.01 -12.81 11.02
N PHE A 394 -9.03 -13.55 11.54
CA PHE A 394 -7.99 -12.98 12.40
C PHE A 394 -7.04 -12.08 11.61
N LEU A 395 -6.71 -12.42 10.36
CA LEU A 395 -5.94 -11.56 9.47
C LEU A 395 -6.69 -10.25 9.20
N ALA A 396 -7.96 -10.31 8.78
CA ALA A 396 -8.81 -9.14 8.52
C ALA A 396 -8.89 -8.20 9.74
N ALA A 397 -9.11 -8.78 10.92
CA ALA A 397 -9.23 -8.06 12.18
C ALA A 397 -7.93 -7.37 12.61
N THR A 398 -6.76 -7.94 12.32
CA THR A 398 -5.47 -7.39 12.74
C THR A 398 -4.87 -6.42 11.72
N THR A 399 -5.08 -6.67 10.42
CA THR A 399 -4.55 -5.81 9.34
C THR A 399 -5.48 -4.67 8.96
N HIS A 400 -6.76 -4.76 9.33
CA HIS A 400 -7.82 -3.85 8.90
C HIS A 400 -8.02 -3.86 7.37
N ALA A 401 -7.80 -5.01 6.74
CA ALA A 401 -7.95 -5.21 5.30
C ALA A 401 -8.80 -6.45 5.01
N PRO A 402 -10.12 -6.37 5.22
CA PRO A 402 -11.01 -7.52 5.08
C PRO A 402 -11.05 -8.06 3.65
N ILE A 403 -11.04 -7.22 2.61
CA ILE A 403 -11.15 -7.71 1.21
C ILE A 403 -9.88 -8.48 0.84
N MET A 404 -8.72 -7.91 1.12
CA MET A 404 -7.44 -8.58 0.95
C MET A 404 -7.40 -9.91 1.71
N ALA A 405 -7.80 -9.94 2.99
CA ALA A 405 -7.78 -11.17 3.77
C ALA A 405 -8.72 -12.24 3.18
N MET A 406 -9.88 -11.84 2.64
CA MET A 406 -10.79 -12.77 1.98
C MET A 406 -10.18 -13.43 0.75
N LEU A 407 -9.67 -12.61 -0.16
CA LEU A 407 -9.10 -13.07 -1.41
C LEU A 407 -7.77 -13.81 -1.18
N MET A 408 -7.01 -13.41 -0.16
CA MET A 408 -5.80 -14.11 0.27
C MET A 408 -6.09 -15.55 0.64
N LEU A 409 -7.10 -15.79 1.48
CA LEU A 409 -7.41 -17.15 1.89
C LEU A 409 -8.01 -17.97 0.76
N PHE A 410 -8.84 -17.35 -0.08
CA PHE A 410 -9.33 -17.99 -1.29
C PHE A 410 -8.18 -18.41 -2.21
N GLU A 411 -7.18 -17.57 -2.47
CA GLU A 411 -6.05 -17.94 -3.34
C GLU A 411 -5.10 -18.97 -2.71
N LEU A 412 -4.99 -18.98 -1.38
CA LEU A 412 -4.17 -19.96 -0.66
C LEU A 412 -4.76 -21.39 -0.68
N THR A 413 -6.08 -21.53 -0.79
CA THR A 413 -6.80 -22.82 -0.81
C THR A 413 -7.35 -23.21 -2.17
N LEU A 414 -7.71 -22.24 -3.01
CA LEU A 414 -8.41 -22.36 -4.29
C LEU A 414 -9.77 -23.07 -4.22
N ASP A 415 -10.43 -23.05 -3.05
CA ASP A 415 -11.77 -23.61 -2.85
C ASP A 415 -12.82 -22.49 -2.75
N TYR A 416 -13.72 -22.46 -3.73
CA TYR A 416 -14.77 -21.45 -3.82
C TYR A 416 -15.85 -21.60 -2.74
N HIS A 417 -16.07 -22.81 -2.20
CA HIS A 417 -17.11 -23.05 -1.21
C HIS A 417 -16.84 -22.30 0.12
N LEU A 418 -15.57 -21.96 0.38
CA LEU A 418 -15.16 -21.17 1.55
C LEU A 418 -15.62 -19.71 1.51
N ILE A 419 -15.92 -19.17 0.32
CA ILE A 419 -15.98 -17.72 0.15
C ILE A 419 -17.06 -17.07 1.01
N LEU A 420 -18.24 -17.68 1.16
CA LEU A 420 -19.35 -17.13 1.93
C LEU A 420 -19.07 -17.09 3.45
N PRO A 421 -18.70 -18.20 4.11
CA PRO A 421 -18.27 -18.17 5.52
C PRO A 421 -17.12 -17.20 5.77
N LEU A 422 -16.18 -17.12 4.83
CA LEU A 422 -14.98 -16.33 4.96
C LEU A 422 -15.27 -14.84 4.83
N MET A 423 -16.15 -14.45 3.90
CA MET A 423 -16.66 -13.08 3.81
C MET A 423 -17.33 -12.65 5.12
N LEU A 424 -18.22 -13.48 5.65
CA LEU A 424 -18.92 -13.18 6.89
C LEU A 424 -17.96 -13.05 8.08
N GLY A 425 -17.10 -14.05 8.28
CA GLY A 425 -16.13 -14.07 9.36
C GLY A 425 -15.16 -12.88 9.30
N CYS A 426 -14.62 -12.56 8.13
CA CYS A 426 -13.69 -11.44 7.94
C CYS A 426 -14.34 -10.08 8.21
N ILE A 427 -15.53 -9.82 7.66
CA ILE A 427 -16.22 -8.54 7.84
C ILE A 427 -16.58 -8.32 9.31
N VAL A 428 -17.12 -9.35 9.96
CA VAL A 428 -17.54 -9.26 11.37
C VAL A 428 -16.32 -9.06 12.27
N ALA A 429 -15.26 -9.86 12.07
CA ALA A 429 -14.04 -9.73 12.84
C ALA A 429 -13.39 -8.35 12.67
N TYR A 430 -13.39 -7.81 11.44
CA TYR A 430 -12.93 -6.46 11.14
C TYR A 430 -13.71 -5.39 11.92
N TYR A 431 -15.04 -5.36 11.80
CA TYR A 431 -15.85 -4.33 12.46
C TYR A 431 -15.77 -4.40 13.99
N VAL A 432 -15.71 -5.60 14.56
CA VAL A 432 -15.50 -5.78 16.01
C VAL A 432 -14.13 -5.26 16.43
N SER A 433 -13.07 -5.61 15.69
CA SER A 433 -11.69 -5.23 16.01
C SER A 433 -11.48 -3.72 15.96
N VAL A 434 -11.93 -3.05 14.89
CA VAL A 434 -11.73 -1.60 14.68
C VAL A 434 -12.38 -0.77 15.79
N ARG A 435 -13.49 -1.26 16.39
CA ARG A 435 -14.16 -0.58 17.52
C ARG A 435 -13.34 -0.64 18.81
N ILE A 436 -12.52 -1.68 19.00
CA ILE A 436 -11.69 -1.88 20.20
C ILE A 436 -10.30 -1.28 20.02
N GLU A 437 -9.72 -1.46 18.84
CA GLU A 437 -8.39 -0.99 18.50
C GLU A 437 -8.41 -0.33 17.12
N PRO A 438 -8.43 1.01 17.05
CA PRO A 438 -8.44 1.73 15.76
C PRO A 438 -7.13 1.59 14.96
N ARG A 439 -6.07 1.06 15.57
CA ARG A 439 -4.74 0.93 14.96
C ARG A 439 -4.51 -0.51 14.48
N SER A 440 -4.35 -0.68 13.17
CA SER A 440 -3.90 -1.95 12.60
C SER A 440 -2.43 -2.22 12.92
N ILE A 441 -1.98 -3.45 12.67
CA ILE A 441 -0.57 -3.87 12.79
C ILE A 441 0.37 -2.96 11.97
N TYR A 442 -0.07 -2.47 10.80
CA TYR A 442 0.74 -1.65 9.90
C TYR A 442 0.60 -0.14 10.15
N SER A 443 -0.29 0.28 11.04
CA SER A 443 -0.63 1.70 11.21
C SER A 443 0.51 2.56 11.75
N GLU A 444 1.47 2.00 12.50
CA GLU A 444 2.62 2.76 13.01
C GLU A 444 3.65 3.09 11.94
N SER A 445 3.90 2.18 10.99
CA SER A 445 4.73 2.46 9.80
C SER A 445 4.17 3.63 8.97
N LEU A 446 2.83 3.77 8.94
CA LEU A 446 2.13 4.82 8.19
C LEU A 446 2.02 6.15 8.98
N LYS A 447 1.68 6.11 10.28
CA LYS A 447 1.44 7.32 11.09
C LYS A 447 2.70 8.04 11.54
N ARG A 448 3.78 7.33 11.87
CA ARG A 448 4.96 7.91 12.55
C ARG A 448 5.76 8.89 11.68
N LYS A 449 5.42 9.05 10.39
CA LYS A 449 6.15 9.89 9.45
C LYS A 449 5.30 10.67 8.45
N GLY A 450 4.04 10.28 8.21
CA GLY A 450 3.11 11.10 7.43
C GLY A 450 2.81 12.44 8.08
N ALA A 451 2.61 12.47 9.41
CA ALA A 451 2.34 13.71 10.15
C ALA A 451 3.53 14.69 10.09
N SER A 452 4.76 14.22 10.31
CA SER A 452 5.96 15.06 10.22
C SER A 452 6.23 15.58 8.80
N TYR A 453 5.97 14.78 7.76
CA TYR A 453 6.19 15.19 6.37
C TYR A 453 5.23 16.30 5.91
N PHE A 454 3.95 16.21 6.28
CA PHE A 454 2.97 17.22 5.93
C PHE A 454 3.12 18.47 6.80
N ASP A 455 3.38 18.36 8.10
CA ASP A 455 3.51 19.53 8.99
C ASP A 455 4.79 20.35 8.74
N GLU A 456 5.93 19.72 8.46
CA GLU A 456 7.18 20.47 8.18
C GLU A 456 7.13 21.24 6.86
N ARG A 457 6.46 20.74 5.82
CA ARG A 457 6.38 21.40 4.50
C ARG A 457 5.24 22.43 4.38
N LEU A 458 4.15 22.24 5.11
CA LEU A 458 3.03 23.20 5.13
C LEU A 458 3.41 24.53 5.81
N ALA A 459 4.44 24.54 6.66
CA ALA A 459 4.90 25.75 7.36
C ALA A 459 5.62 26.76 6.45
N ASP A 460 6.22 26.32 5.33
CA ASP A 460 7.17 27.12 4.55
C ASP A 460 6.63 27.66 3.21
N VAL A 461 5.43 27.26 2.79
CA VAL A 461 4.87 27.67 1.48
C VAL A 461 3.94 28.88 1.63
N ARG A 462 4.33 30.02 1.06
CA ARG A 462 3.47 31.21 0.98
C ARG A 462 2.53 31.09 -0.23
N LEU A 463 1.23 30.91 0.04
CA LEU A 463 0.20 30.75 -0.99
C LEU A 463 0.22 31.88 -2.04
N ALA A 464 0.53 33.11 -1.62
CA ALA A 464 0.58 34.29 -2.49
C ALA A 464 1.53 34.14 -3.70
N GLU A 465 2.58 33.32 -3.61
CA GLU A 465 3.54 33.09 -4.70
C GLU A 465 3.00 32.13 -5.78
N LEU A 466 1.95 31.36 -5.45
CA LEU A 466 1.33 30.38 -6.35
C LEU A 466 0.10 30.93 -7.09
N VAL A 467 -0.37 32.11 -6.66
CA VAL A 467 -1.53 32.76 -7.28
C VAL A 467 -1.11 33.32 -8.63
N LYS A 468 -1.74 32.83 -9.71
CA LYS A 468 -1.55 33.39 -11.05
C LYS A 468 -2.35 34.69 -11.17
N PRO A 469 -1.69 35.84 -11.42
CA PRO A 469 -2.37 37.12 -11.57
C PRO A 469 -3.16 37.17 -12.89
N ASN A 470 -4.11 38.09 -12.97
CA ASN A 470 -4.94 38.33 -14.16
C ASN A 470 -5.66 37.06 -14.67
N PRO A 471 -6.53 36.47 -13.83
CA PRO A 471 -7.33 35.35 -14.28
C PRO A 471 -8.30 35.85 -15.34
N VAL A 472 -8.55 35.02 -16.35
CA VAL A 472 -9.42 35.39 -17.47
C VAL A 472 -10.83 35.51 -16.93
N ALA A 473 -11.42 36.69 -17.13
CA ALA A 473 -12.73 37.01 -16.63
C ALA A 473 -13.50 37.89 -17.62
N VAL A 474 -14.80 37.67 -17.69
CA VAL A 474 -15.74 38.46 -18.51
C VAL A 474 -16.70 39.22 -17.60
N LEU A 475 -17.23 40.32 -18.10
CA LEU A 475 -18.29 41.06 -17.41
C LEU A 475 -19.58 40.23 -17.39
N GLU A 476 -20.38 40.38 -16.33
CA GLU A 476 -21.70 39.73 -16.24
C GLU A 476 -22.64 40.09 -17.42
N THR A 477 -22.40 41.23 -18.07
CA THR A 477 -23.14 41.69 -19.27
C THR A 477 -22.50 41.27 -20.59
N ALA A 478 -21.43 40.46 -20.58
CA ALA A 478 -20.73 40.06 -21.79
C ALA A 478 -21.63 39.18 -22.67
N PRO A 479 -21.71 39.45 -23.99
CA PRO A 479 -22.49 38.65 -24.92
C PRO A 479 -21.85 37.28 -25.17
N PHE A 480 -22.67 36.29 -25.52
CA PHE A 480 -22.21 34.91 -25.73
C PHE A 480 -21.07 34.75 -26.75
N HIS A 481 -21.00 35.57 -27.80
CA HIS A 481 -19.93 35.48 -28.80
C HIS A 481 -18.54 35.75 -28.21
N GLU A 482 -18.44 36.65 -27.23
CA GLU A 482 -17.20 36.97 -26.51
C GLU A 482 -16.77 35.77 -25.65
N ILE A 483 -17.74 35.18 -24.94
CA ILE A 483 -17.55 33.98 -24.11
C ILE A 483 -17.06 32.79 -24.96
N GLY A 484 -17.69 32.55 -26.11
CA GLY A 484 -17.28 31.51 -27.05
C GLY A 484 -15.88 31.73 -27.62
N GLN A 485 -15.54 32.98 -27.95
CA GLN A 485 -14.21 33.33 -28.45
C GLN A 485 -13.11 33.11 -27.39
N ASP A 486 -13.37 33.41 -26.12
CA ASP A 486 -12.44 33.16 -25.02
C ASP A 486 -12.16 31.67 -24.82
N PHE A 487 -13.19 30.82 -24.87
CA PHE A 487 -13.02 29.37 -24.80
C PHE A 487 -12.30 28.76 -26.01
N ILE A 488 -12.37 29.38 -27.19
CA ILE A 488 -11.62 28.94 -28.38
C ILE A 488 -10.15 29.36 -28.29
N THR A 489 -9.91 30.58 -27.81
CA THR A 489 -8.57 31.19 -27.80
C THR A 489 -7.71 30.65 -26.67
N GLN A 490 -8.34 30.22 -25.56
CA GLN A 490 -7.64 29.88 -24.32
C GLN A 490 -8.05 28.48 -23.82
N ARG A 491 -7.09 27.73 -23.27
CA ARG A 491 -7.29 26.34 -22.82
C ARG A 491 -7.67 26.28 -21.33
N PHE A 492 -8.94 26.49 -21.01
CA PHE A 492 -9.49 26.25 -19.67
C PHE A 492 -10.93 25.72 -19.72
N ASN A 493 -11.35 25.11 -18.60
CA ASN A 493 -12.69 24.55 -18.43
C ASN A 493 -13.69 25.56 -17.83
N TYR A 494 -13.20 26.65 -17.21
CA TYR A 494 -14.02 27.65 -16.54
C TYR A 494 -13.58 29.06 -16.92
N LEU A 495 -14.56 29.94 -17.16
CA LEU A 495 -14.39 31.37 -17.36
C LEU A 495 -15.02 32.12 -16.20
N TYR A 496 -14.27 32.99 -15.53
CA TYR A 496 -14.80 33.71 -14.36
C TYR A 496 -15.66 34.89 -14.77
N VAL A 497 -16.70 35.19 -14.00
CA VAL A 497 -17.61 36.30 -14.26
C VAL A 497 -17.45 37.34 -13.17
N VAL A 498 -17.28 38.60 -13.58
CA VAL A 498 -17.09 39.74 -12.68
C VAL A 498 -18.08 40.87 -12.97
N ASP A 499 -18.33 41.71 -11.96
CA ASP A 499 -19.06 42.96 -12.15
C ASP A 499 -18.14 44.12 -12.58
N ARG A 500 -18.72 45.31 -12.80
CA ARG A 500 -17.97 46.52 -13.17
C ARG A 500 -16.95 46.98 -12.13
N GLN A 501 -17.04 46.49 -10.88
CA GLN A 501 -16.09 46.77 -9.81
C GLN A 501 -15.06 45.63 -9.63
N HIS A 502 -14.96 44.71 -10.59
CA HIS A 502 -14.09 43.52 -10.56
C HIS A 502 -14.39 42.56 -9.40
N ARG A 503 -15.62 42.54 -8.88
CA ARG A 503 -16.05 41.56 -7.87
C ARG A 503 -16.50 40.29 -8.56
N PHE A 504 -16.00 39.16 -8.07
CA PHE A 504 -16.34 37.82 -8.55
C PHE A 504 -17.82 37.50 -8.29
N LYS A 505 -18.53 37.07 -9.33
CA LYS A 505 -19.96 36.73 -9.30
C LYS A 505 -20.24 35.25 -9.53
N GLY A 506 -19.38 34.57 -10.28
CA GLY A 506 -19.56 33.15 -10.59
C GLY A 506 -18.58 32.68 -11.65
N ALA A 507 -18.80 31.48 -12.18
CA ALA A 507 -18.04 30.97 -13.32
C ALA A 507 -18.94 30.26 -14.33
N ILE A 508 -18.53 30.30 -15.59
CA ILE A 508 -19.18 29.61 -16.69
C ILE A 508 -18.34 28.39 -17.04
N SER A 509 -18.97 27.21 -17.12
CA SER A 509 -18.30 25.98 -17.56
C SER A 509 -18.31 25.87 -19.08
N LEU A 510 -17.22 25.35 -19.67
CA LEU A 510 -17.16 24.97 -21.08
C LEU A 510 -18.28 23.98 -21.47
N HIS A 511 -18.76 23.18 -20.52
CA HIS A 511 -19.87 22.26 -20.76
C HIS A 511 -21.22 22.97 -20.92
N ASP A 512 -21.43 24.08 -20.20
CA ASP A 512 -22.72 24.78 -20.17
C ASP A 512 -22.96 25.57 -21.47
N ILE A 513 -21.89 25.99 -22.15
CA ILE A 513 -21.99 26.74 -23.42
C ILE A 513 -22.35 25.85 -24.63
N LYS A 514 -22.22 24.53 -24.53
CA LYS A 514 -22.46 23.61 -25.67
C LYS A 514 -23.90 23.64 -26.17
N ALA A 515 -24.87 23.85 -25.28
CA ALA A 515 -26.27 23.93 -25.65
C ALA A 515 -26.54 25.13 -26.58
N TYR A 516 -25.86 26.25 -26.34
CA TYR A 516 -26.04 27.51 -27.07
C TYR A 516 -25.22 27.59 -28.36
N LEU A 517 -24.16 26.78 -28.51
CA LEU A 517 -23.38 26.69 -29.75
C LEU A 517 -24.17 26.06 -30.91
N ASN A 518 -25.16 25.23 -30.62
CA ASN A 518 -25.96 24.52 -31.62
C ASN A 518 -27.21 25.31 -32.07
N GLU A 519 -27.54 26.42 -31.39
CA GLU A 519 -28.74 27.22 -31.64
C GLU A 519 -28.38 28.72 -31.81
N PRO A 520 -28.01 29.15 -33.03
CA PRO A 520 -27.47 30.49 -33.29
C PRO A 520 -28.45 31.64 -33.01
N GLU A 521 -29.76 31.38 -32.98
CA GLU A 521 -30.76 32.40 -32.62
C GLU A 521 -30.74 32.72 -31.11
N LEU A 522 -30.55 31.70 -30.26
CA LEU A 522 -30.42 31.85 -28.81
C LEU A 522 -29.06 32.45 -28.41
N ALA A 523 -28.00 32.11 -29.15
CA ALA A 523 -26.66 32.65 -28.91
C ALA A 523 -26.62 34.19 -28.96
N ASN A 524 -27.50 34.84 -29.73
CA ASN A 524 -27.53 36.30 -29.83
C ASN A 524 -28.27 37.00 -28.68
N LEU A 525 -29.03 36.26 -27.87
CA LEU A 525 -29.88 36.79 -26.79
C LEU A 525 -29.32 36.56 -25.39
N VAL A 526 -28.31 35.70 -25.25
CA VAL A 526 -27.77 35.24 -23.97
C VAL A 526 -26.53 36.04 -23.57
N ILE A 527 -26.47 36.45 -22.31
CA ILE A 527 -25.30 37.08 -21.69
C ILE A 527 -24.67 36.19 -20.62
N ALA A 528 -23.45 36.52 -20.19
CA ALA A 528 -22.71 35.77 -19.17
C ALA A 528 -23.52 35.49 -17.89
N ARG A 529 -24.32 36.47 -17.44
CA ARG A 529 -25.19 36.34 -16.26
C ARG A 529 -26.22 35.22 -16.37
N ASP A 530 -26.70 34.92 -17.57
CA ASP A 530 -27.77 33.92 -17.77
C ASP A 530 -27.24 32.48 -17.72
N ILE A 531 -25.93 32.30 -17.94
CA ILE A 531 -25.27 30.99 -18.03
C ILE A 531 -24.27 30.72 -16.91
N MET A 532 -23.94 31.73 -16.09
CA MET A 532 -23.00 31.57 -14.99
C MET A 532 -23.58 30.77 -13.83
N ARG A 533 -22.71 30.01 -13.15
CA ARG A 533 -23.04 29.38 -11.87
C ARG A 533 -22.60 30.31 -10.75
N GLU A 534 -23.55 30.77 -9.96
CA GLU A 534 -23.30 31.66 -8.80
C GLU A 534 -22.65 30.91 -7.63
N ASP A 535 -22.98 29.63 -7.46
CA ASP A 535 -22.40 28.75 -6.44
C ASP A 535 -21.04 28.18 -6.91
N PHE A 536 -20.09 29.09 -7.12
CA PHE A 536 -18.71 28.73 -7.46
C PHE A 536 -17.79 29.08 -6.29
N ARG A 537 -17.07 28.07 -5.79
CA ARG A 537 -16.15 28.20 -4.65
C ARG A 537 -15.01 29.17 -4.97
N THR A 538 -14.57 29.89 -3.95
CA THR A 538 -13.48 30.87 -4.02
C THR A 538 -12.47 30.60 -2.92
N ILE A 539 -11.20 30.88 -3.19
CA ILE A 539 -10.11 30.82 -2.22
C ILE A 539 -9.81 32.23 -1.73
N ASP A 540 -9.77 32.44 -0.43
CA ASP A 540 -9.33 33.71 0.16
C ASP A 540 -7.82 33.87 0.00
N ARG A 541 -7.34 35.07 -0.35
CA ARG A 541 -5.91 35.34 -0.59
C ARG A 541 -4.99 34.92 0.56
N ASP A 542 -5.46 35.09 1.80
CA ASP A 542 -4.66 34.86 3.01
C ASP A 542 -4.91 33.49 3.65
N ILE A 543 -5.61 32.57 2.96
CA ILE A 543 -5.84 31.22 3.48
C ILE A 543 -4.53 30.43 3.55
N SER A 544 -4.44 29.52 4.52
CA SER A 544 -3.33 28.57 4.58
C SER A 544 -3.36 27.60 3.39
N VAL A 545 -2.20 27.05 3.02
CA VAL A 545 -2.10 25.99 1.99
C VAL A 545 -2.98 24.79 2.32
N ARG A 546 -3.12 24.45 3.61
CA ARG A 546 -4.02 23.39 4.07
C ARG A 546 -5.48 23.73 3.81
N GLY A 547 -5.89 24.98 4.09
CA GLY A 547 -7.25 25.44 3.78
C GLY A 547 -7.52 25.48 2.27
N ALA A 548 -6.52 25.87 1.46
CA ALA A 548 -6.64 25.83 0.00
C ALA A 548 -6.81 24.39 -0.53
N LEU A 549 -6.07 23.41 0.03
CA LEU A 549 -6.23 21.99 -0.31
C LEU A 549 -7.63 21.46 0.05
N ASP A 550 -8.18 21.88 1.20
CA ASP A 550 -9.53 21.52 1.63
C ASP A 550 -10.61 22.09 0.71
N GLU A 551 -10.44 23.33 0.21
CA GLU A 551 -11.35 23.86 -0.81
C GLU A 551 -11.26 23.09 -2.14
N PHE A 552 -10.06 22.62 -2.53
CA PHE A 552 -9.87 21.76 -3.71
C PHE A 552 -10.33 20.31 -3.55
N SER A 553 -10.54 19.80 -2.33
CA SER A 553 -11.14 18.47 -2.13
C SER A 553 -12.65 18.50 -2.29
N HIS A 554 -13.25 19.67 -2.12
CA HIS A 554 -14.69 19.90 -2.27
C HIS A 554 -15.06 20.58 -3.60
N HIS A 555 -14.13 20.61 -4.56
CA HIS A 555 -14.31 21.18 -5.89
C HIS A 555 -13.71 20.29 -6.98
N ASP A 556 -14.49 19.99 -8.01
CA ASP A 556 -14.08 19.07 -9.09
C ASP A 556 -13.15 19.70 -10.13
N GLY A 557 -13.02 21.04 -10.13
CA GLY A 557 -12.20 21.77 -11.09
C GLY A 557 -10.71 21.83 -10.75
N GLU A 558 -9.87 21.99 -11.78
CA GLU A 558 -8.41 22.14 -11.63
C GLU A 558 -7.96 23.51 -11.15
N ARG A 559 -8.86 24.51 -11.15
CA ARG A 559 -8.55 25.90 -10.77
C ARG A 559 -9.68 26.54 -10.00
N LEU A 560 -9.31 27.26 -8.95
CA LEU A 560 -10.22 28.06 -8.16
C LEU A 560 -9.85 29.55 -8.25
N PRO A 561 -10.83 30.46 -8.32
CA PRO A 561 -10.61 31.90 -8.27
C PRO A 561 -10.13 32.31 -6.88
N VAL A 562 -9.12 33.18 -6.84
CA VAL A 562 -8.59 33.76 -5.61
C VAL A 562 -9.18 35.16 -5.45
N VAL A 563 -9.88 35.38 -4.34
CA VAL A 563 -10.49 36.67 -4.01
C VAL A 563 -9.71 37.36 -2.90
N SER A 564 -9.79 38.70 -2.86
CA SER A 564 -9.13 39.50 -1.82
C SER A 564 -9.57 39.12 -0.41
N ASP A 565 -10.88 39.04 -0.20
CA ASP A 565 -11.51 38.60 1.04
C ASP A 565 -12.99 38.26 0.77
N ARG A 566 -13.65 37.60 1.73
CA ARG A 566 -15.06 37.17 1.62
C ARG A 566 -16.07 38.33 1.51
N THR A 567 -15.71 39.54 1.93
CA THR A 567 -16.62 40.69 1.95
C THR A 567 -16.56 41.52 0.66
N SER A 568 -15.36 41.80 0.16
CA SER A 568 -15.12 42.57 -1.05
C SER A 568 -15.20 41.71 -2.31
N ARG A 569 -14.90 40.40 -2.21
CA ARG A 569 -14.89 39.40 -3.30
C ARG A 569 -14.21 39.90 -4.58
N LYS A 570 -13.22 40.80 -4.49
CA LYS A 570 -12.49 41.25 -5.69
C LYS A 570 -11.66 40.10 -6.22
N LEU A 571 -11.75 39.84 -7.52
CA LEU A 571 -10.98 38.77 -8.16
C LEU A 571 -9.51 39.22 -8.29
N VAL A 572 -8.62 38.57 -7.54
CA VAL A 572 -7.18 38.91 -7.48
C VAL A 572 -6.36 37.99 -8.37
N GLY A 573 -6.78 36.73 -8.52
CA GLY A 573 -6.00 35.71 -9.19
C GLY A 573 -6.75 34.42 -9.42
N SER A 574 -6.02 33.42 -9.92
CA SER A 574 -6.48 32.03 -9.89
C SER A 574 -5.37 31.14 -9.34
N LEU A 575 -5.77 30.12 -8.60
CA LEU A 575 -4.86 29.10 -8.10
C LEU A 575 -5.19 27.80 -8.81
N SER A 576 -4.17 27.07 -9.28
CA SER A 576 -4.35 25.73 -9.82
C SER A 576 -4.02 24.68 -8.77
N LYS A 577 -4.82 23.61 -8.74
CA LYS A 577 -4.54 22.40 -7.97
C LYS A 577 -3.16 21.84 -8.32
N THR A 578 -2.80 21.87 -9.61
CA THR A 578 -1.50 21.43 -10.09
C THR A 578 -0.38 22.31 -9.57
N ASP A 579 -0.51 23.63 -9.58
CA ASP A 579 0.53 24.54 -9.05
C ASP A 579 0.69 24.39 -7.53
N LEU A 580 -0.42 24.14 -6.80
CA LEU A 580 -0.41 23.89 -5.36
C LEU A 580 0.29 22.57 -5.02
N ILE A 581 -0.03 21.49 -5.73
CA ILE A 581 0.63 20.19 -5.59
C ILE A 581 2.08 20.28 -6.06
N LEU A 582 2.34 21.02 -7.13
CA LEU A 582 3.68 21.24 -7.66
C LEU A 582 4.52 22.02 -6.68
N ALA A 583 4.02 23.06 -6.01
CA ALA A 583 4.76 23.80 -4.98
C ALA A 583 5.16 22.90 -3.81
N LEU A 584 4.29 21.97 -3.43
CA LEU A 584 4.60 20.92 -2.44
C LEU A 584 5.68 19.95 -2.94
N SER A 585 5.92 19.89 -4.26
CA SER A 585 6.95 19.07 -4.92
C SER A 585 8.19 19.85 -5.43
N HIS A 586 8.13 21.14 -5.79
CA HIS A 586 9.15 21.83 -6.60
C HIS A 586 10.30 22.40 -5.76
N ARG A 587 10.09 22.64 -4.46
CA ARG A 587 11.23 22.85 -3.56
C ARG A 587 12.05 21.58 -3.29
N GLU A 588 11.70 20.44 -3.91
CA GLU A 588 12.58 19.26 -3.99
C GLU A 588 13.83 19.51 -4.86
N SER A 589 13.78 20.40 -5.85
CA SER A 589 14.90 20.62 -6.78
C SER A 589 15.90 21.71 -6.36
N GLU A 590 15.44 22.83 -5.79
CA GLU A 590 16.33 23.98 -5.50
C GLU A 590 17.20 23.75 -4.25
N ALA A 591 16.69 23.06 -3.23
CA ALA A 591 17.49 22.68 -2.06
C ALA A 591 18.55 21.60 -2.35
N THR A 592 18.60 21.08 -3.58
CA THR A 592 19.57 20.09 -4.07
C THR A 592 20.63 20.73 -5.00
N GLN A 593 20.50 22.02 -5.34
CA GLN A 593 21.50 22.77 -6.12
C GLN A 593 22.33 23.77 -5.29
N GLU A 594 21.89 24.12 -4.07
CA GLU A 594 22.66 24.98 -3.14
C GLU A 594 23.40 24.21 -2.02
N LYS A 595 23.55 22.89 -2.14
CA LYS A 595 24.44 22.06 -1.32
C LYS A 595 25.23 21.10 -2.20
#